data_AF-A0AA36EEV2-F1
#
_entry.id   AF-A0AA36EEV2-F1
#
_cell.length_a   1.000
_cell.length_b   1.000
_cell.length_c   1.000
_cell.angle_alpha   90.00
_cell.angle_beta   90.00
_cell.angle_gamma   90.00
#
_symmetry.space_group_name_H-M   'P 1'
#
loop_
_entity.id
_entity.type
_entity.pdbx_description
1 polymer ?
#
loop_
_entity_poly.entity_id
_entity_poly.type
_entity_poly.pdbx_seq_one_letter_code
_entity_poly.pdbx_strand_id
1 'polypeptide(L)'
;MAIDEETDNEGFGGNFEDLSFDKSEEDFPDHMIMTMKQFKILNSKLNSILQSQADVGNAGINLLQVDSLMKEMENKLLSKNSGLIRDSESQILEKIDQSDSSTENRIKFLRTDFLKEVKDLKMVTKECHVLFVQEVKKVREDVNMQIRELREEMTKEVQTLNQGHDSAHQKIDIICDAVVQCVKRFEPLKSQMTSLSATEVQHFGELVNLMKELKEISSKSSSSIISQEYPSQKFLHFEAILQKHLTPLLRISSLWPSISDAPPAITGVQGGEKIVQDETRRFEGSSQTNNCFSRSCHFNCDYNDSDFKT
;
A
#
# COMPACT_ATOMS: atom_id res chain seq x y z
N MET A 1 -7.20 20.55 5.30
CA MET A 1 -5.89 21.21 5.43
C MET A 1 -5.64 21.94 4.13
N ALA A 2 -5.48 23.25 4.18
CA ALA A 2 -5.10 24.05 3.01
C ALA A 2 -3.57 24.07 2.95
N ILE A 3 -3.00 23.53 1.88
CA ILE A 3 -1.60 23.75 1.55
C ILE A 3 -1.62 24.75 0.41
N ASP A 4 -1.59 26.02 0.80
CA ASP A 4 -1.09 27.10 -0.04
C ASP A 4 0.45 27.00 0.02
N GLU A 5 1.05 26.42 -1.02
CA GLU A 5 2.47 26.60 -1.29
C GLU A 5 2.60 27.21 -2.69
N GLU A 6 2.62 28.54 -2.69
CA GLU A 6 3.28 29.35 -3.70
C GLU A 6 4.77 29.00 -3.70
N THR A 7 5.25 28.42 -4.79
CA THR A 7 6.67 28.52 -5.15
C THR A 7 6.75 29.11 -6.54
N ASP A 8 6.81 30.45 -6.56
CA ASP A 8 7.39 31.21 -7.65
C ASP A 8 8.90 30.89 -7.69
N ASN A 9 9.27 29.98 -8.59
CA ASN A 9 10.67 29.79 -8.95
C ASN A 9 10.83 30.13 -10.42
N GLU A 10 10.98 31.43 -10.65
CA GLU A 10 11.44 32.02 -11.91
C GLU A 10 12.87 31.55 -12.18
N GLY A 11 12.99 30.43 -12.87
CA GLY A 11 14.24 29.94 -13.44
C GLY A 11 14.09 29.75 -14.94
N PHE A 12 13.68 30.79 -15.67
CA PHE A 12 13.65 30.79 -17.13
C PHE A 12 15.10 30.91 -17.66
N GLY A 13 15.89 29.86 -17.49
CA GLY A 13 17.19 29.67 -18.12
C GLY A 13 17.01 29.37 -19.60
N GLY A 14 16.56 30.36 -20.37
CA GLY A 14 16.57 30.29 -21.82
C GLY A 14 18.02 30.30 -22.31
N ASN A 15 18.50 29.15 -22.78
CA ASN A 15 19.78 29.07 -23.48
C ASN A 15 19.74 29.98 -24.72
N PHE A 16 20.58 31.01 -24.69
CA PHE A 16 20.72 32.03 -25.74
C PHE A 16 21.62 31.55 -26.91
N GLU A 17 21.85 30.24 -27.04
CA GLU A 17 22.82 29.68 -27.99
C GLU A 17 22.28 29.54 -29.42
N ASP A 18 20.99 29.82 -29.67
CA ASP A 18 20.36 29.72 -31.00
C ASP A 18 20.27 31.05 -31.78
N LEU A 19 20.88 32.14 -31.29
CA LEU A 19 21.09 33.34 -32.10
C LEU A 19 22.37 33.22 -32.93
N SER A 20 22.37 32.31 -33.90
CA SER A 20 23.36 32.35 -34.98
C SER A 20 23.07 33.56 -35.87
N PHE A 21 23.84 34.64 -35.69
CA PHE A 21 23.90 35.68 -36.71
C PHE A 21 24.51 35.06 -37.97
N ASP A 22 23.69 34.97 -39.02
CA ASP A 22 24.13 34.53 -40.32
C ASP A 22 25.24 35.48 -40.80
N LYS A 23 26.46 34.95 -40.90
CA LYS A 23 27.67 35.71 -41.25
C LYS A 23 27.86 35.83 -42.76
N SER A 24 26.95 35.28 -43.56
CA SER A 24 26.97 35.51 -45.01
C SER A 24 26.28 36.83 -45.33
N GLU A 25 27.05 37.71 -45.97
CA GLU A 25 26.64 39.00 -46.53
C GLU A 25 26.69 40.18 -45.54
N GLU A 26 27.92 40.66 -45.30
CA GLU A 26 28.17 42.10 -45.23
C GLU A 26 27.81 42.72 -46.59
N ASP A 27 26.52 42.83 -46.89
CA ASP A 27 25.99 43.62 -47.98
C ASP A 27 26.16 45.08 -47.62
N PHE A 28 27.38 45.59 -47.82
CA PHE A 28 27.60 47.02 -47.89
C PHE A 28 26.69 47.55 -49.00
N PRO A 29 25.78 48.48 -48.71
CA PRO A 29 24.86 48.94 -49.73
C PRO A 29 25.64 49.60 -50.86
N ASP A 30 25.48 49.10 -52.09
CA ASP A 30 26.15 49.59 -53.31
C ASP A 30 25.99 51.12 -53.52
N HIS A 31 25.05 51.76 -52.83
CA HIS A 31 24.82 53.20 -52.86
C HIS A 31 25.77 54.03 -51.97
N MET A 32 26.53 53.42 -51.06
CA MET A 32 27.55 54.11 -50.25
C MET A 32 28.88 54.28 -50.99
N ILE A 33 29.12 53.50 -52.04
CA ILE A 33 30.30 53.64 -52.90
C ILE A 33 29.97 54.65 -54.00
N MET A 34 30.77 55.72 -54.11
CA MET A 34 30.67 56.65 -55.24
C MET A 34 30.78 55.86 -56.54
N THR A 35 29.66 55.72 -57.24
CA THR A 35 29.59 54.85 -58.43
C THR A 35 30.68 55.24 -59.43
N MET A 36 31.27 54.25 -60.10
CA MET A 36 32.32 54.46 -61.11
C MET A 36 31.89 55.48 -62.19
N LYS A 37 30.58 55.59 -62.46
CA LYS A 37 30.00 56.59 -63.35
C LYS A 37 30.12 58.01 -62.81
N GLN A 38 29.84 58.23 -61.51
CA GLN A 38 29.99 59.54 -60.87
C GLN A 38 31.46 59.96 -60.79
N PHE A 39 32.36 59.03 -60.46
CA PHE A 39 33.80 59.28 -60.48
C PHE A 39 34.30 59.69 -61.87
N LYS A 40 33.88 58.98 -62.92
CA LYS A 40 34.22 59.33 -64.32
C LYS A 40 33.74 60.72 -64.72
N ILE A 41 32.53 61.12 -64.31
CA ILE A 41 31.98 62.46 -64.58
C ILE A 41 32.80 63.53 -63.85
N LEU A 42 33.14 63.30 -62.58
CA LEU A 42 33.97 64.22 -61.79
C LEU A 42 35.34 64.40 -62.45
N ASN A 43 35.99 63.29 -62.79
CA ASN A 43 37.30 63.27 -63.41
C ASN A 43 37.28 63.94 -64.80
N SER A 44 36.24 63.69 -65.60
CA SER A 44 36.02 64.34 -66.90
C SER A 44 35.89 65.87 -66.76
N LYS A 45 35.12 66.35 -65.78
CA LYS A 45 34.97 67.80 -65.53
C LYS A 45 36.26 68.43 -65.04
N LEU A 46 36.99 67.78 -64.15
CA LEU A 46 38.29 68.24 -63.66
C LEU A 46 39.29 68.37 -64.82
N ASN A 47 39.37 67.33 -65.66
CA ASN A 47 40.26 67.34 -66.82
C ASN A 47 39.87 68.41 -67.84
N SER A 48 38.56 68.68 -68.04
CA SER A 48 38.11 69.76 -68.91
C SER A 48 38.53 71.14 -68.38
N ILE A 49 38.52 71.35 -67.06
CA ILE A 49 38.97 72.60 -66.44
C ILE A 49 40.49 72.75 -66.60
N LEU A 50 41.25 71.68 -66.33
CA LEU A 50 42.71 71.67 -66.52
C LEU A 50 43.11 71.90 -67.98
N GLN A 51 42.38 71.31 -68.93
CA GLN A 51 42.62 71.53 -70.36
C GLN A 51 42.32 72.98 -70.76
N SER A 52 41.22 73.56 -70.26
CA SER A 52 40.91 74.98 -70.51
C SER A 52 41.95 75.95 -69.91
N GLN A 53 42.67 75.55 -68.86
CA GLN A 53 43.80 76.31 -68.30
C GLN A 53 45.03 76.28 -69.23
N ALA A 54 45.28 75.14 -69.88
CA ALA A 54 46.38 74.99 -70.80
C ALA A 54 46.18 75.81 -72.09
N ASP A 55 44.94 75.91 -72.57
CA ASP A 55 44.63 76.54 -73.85
C ASP A 55 44.54 78.08 -73.80
N VAL A 56 44.37 78.70 -72.62
CA VAL A 56 44.06 80.15 -72.47
C VAL A 56 45.29 81.02 -72.12
N GLY A 57 46.47 80.45 -71.92
CA GLY A 57 47.73 81.22 -71.85
C GLY A 57 47.69 82.42 -70.88
N ASN A 58 47.76 82.15 -69.58
CA ASN A 58 47.99 83.13 -68.51
C ASN A 58 46.95 84.27 -68.34
N ALA A 59 45.74 84.15 -68.87
CA ALA A 59 44.61 84.94 -68.38
C ALA A 59 44.12 84.32 -67.06
N GLY A 60 44.46 84.95 -65.93
CA GLY A 60 44.17 84.44 -64.59
C GLY A 60 42.72 84.03 -64.43
N ILE A 61 42.48 82.72 -64.27
CA ILE A 61 41.19 82.21 -63.84
C ILE A 61 40.87 82.88 -62.50
N ASN A 62 39.69 83.48 -62.44
CA ASN A 62 39.22 84.14 -61.24
C ASN A 62 39.02 83.08 -60.16
N LEU A 63 40.00 82.93 -59.26
CA LEU A 63 40.04 81.94 -58.16
C LEU A 63 38.73 81.89 -57.36
N LEU A 64 38.02 83.03 -57.27
CA LEU A 64 36.72 83.15 -56.62
C LEU A 64 35.61 82.32 -57.29
N GLN A 65 35.66 82.13 -58.61
CA GLN A 65 34.67 81.31 -59.34
C GLN A 65 34.87 79.81 -59.07
N VAL A 66 36.13 79.37 -58.96
CA VAL A 66 36.46 77.97 -58.61
C VAL A 66 36.06 77.67 -57.17
N ASP A 67 36.34 78.58 -56.24
CA ASP A 67 35.95 78.43 -54.83
C ASP A 67 34.42 78.40 -54.65
N SER A 68 33.70 79.29 -55.35
CA SER A 68 32.23 79.28 -55.36
C SER A 68 31.66 77.96 -55.89
N LEU A 69 32.23 77.41 -56.97
CA LEU A 69 31.79 76.14 -57.55
C LEU A 69 32.09 74.96 -56.62
N MET A 70 33.27 74.93 -56.00
CA MET A 70 33.66 73.90 -55.03
C MET A 70 32.72 73.91 -53.82
N LYS A 71 32.40 75.10 -53.29
CA LYS A 71 31.47 75.25 -52.17
C LYS A 71 30.04 74.84 -52.53
N GLU A 72 29.58 75.13 -53.74
CA GLU A 72 28.28 74.65 -54.23
C GLU A 72 28.26 73.12 -54.34
N MET A 73 29.31 72.52 -54.89
CA MET A 73 29.44 71.06 -54.99
C MET A 73 29.48 70.39 -53.62
N GLU A 74 30.24 70.96 -52.67
CA GLU A 74 30.30 70.49 -51.28
C GLU A 74 28.93 70.56 -50.61
N ASN A 75 28.24 71.70 -50.69
CA ASN A 75 26.89 71.85 -50.13
C ASN A 75 25.90 70.85 -50.75
N LYS A 76 25.99 70.61 -52.06
CA LYS A 76 25.14 69.63 -52.75
C LYS A 76 25.45 68.20 -52.32
N LEU A 77 26.73 67.87 -52.13
CA LEU A 77 27.15 66.56 -51.61
C LEU A 77 26.70 66.37 -50.16
N LEU A 78 26.89 67.37 -49.29
CA LEU A 78 26.45 67.34 -47.88
C LEU A 78 24.93 67.20 -47.79
N SER A 79 24.17 67.97 -48.56
CA SER A 79 22.71 67.88 -48.58
C SER A 79 22.22 66.50 -49.06
N LYS A 80 22.82 65.97 -50.13
CA LYS A 80 22.46 64.65 -50.65
C LYS A 80 22.82 63.53 -49.66
N ASN A 81 24.02 63.57 -49.08
CA ASN A 81 24.46 62.59 -48.10
C ASN A 81 23.60 62.64 -46.84
N SER A 82 23.26 63.85 -46.37
CA SER A 82 22.35 64.01 -45.22
C SER A 82 20.96 63.43 -45.48
N GLY A 83 20.42 63.60 -46.68
CA GLY A 83 19.16 62.97 -47.09
C GLY A 83 19.24 61.44 -47.09
N LEU A 84 20.28 60.88 -47.73
CA LEU A 84 20.49 59.43 -47.78
C LEU A 84 20.69 58.82 -46.38
N ILE A 85 21.45 59.50 -45.51
CA ILE A 85 21.63 59.07 -44.12
C ILE A 85 20.29 59.05 -43.42
N ARG A 86 19.50 60.13 -43.50
CA ARG A 86 18.18 60.21 -42.84
C ARG A 86 17.20 59.15 -43.36
N ASP A 87 17.19 58.90 -44.66
CA ASP A 87 16.34 57.88 -45.27
C ASP A 87 16.76 56.47 -44.80
N SER A 88 18.08 56.22 -44.72
CA SER A 88 18.61 54.95 -44.22
C SER A 88 18.34 54.75 -42.72
N GLU A 89 18.47 55.80 -41.91
CA GLU A 89 18.14 55.79 -40.48
C GLU A 89 16.65 55.49 -40.27
N SER A 90 15.78 56.12 -41.06
CA SER A 90 14.33 55.89 -41.00
C SER A 90 13.97 54.45 -41.36
N GLN A 91 14.59 53.87 -42.40
CA GLN A 91 14.39 52.47 -42.78
C GLN A 91 14.91 51.49 -41.72
N ILE A 92 16.05 51.79 -41.09
CA ILE A 92 16.59 50.96 -40.01
C ILE A 92 15.64 50.98 -38.81
N LEU A 93 15.16 52.16 -38.40
CA LEU A 93 14.20 52.28 -37.29
C LEU A 93 12.90 51.54 -37.58
N GLU A 94 12.35 51.66 -38.81
CA GLU A 94 11.15 50.91 -39.19
C GLU A 94 11.36 49.39 -39.13
N LYS A 95 12.53 48.89 -39.59
CA LYS A 95 12.87 47.47 -39.50
C LYS A 95 13.03 46.99 -38.05
N ILE A 96 13.58 47.83 -37.17
CA ILE A 96 13.67 47.55 -35.73
C ILE A 96 12.26 47.43 -35.15
N ASP A 97 11.37 48.39 -35.41
CA ASP A 97 9.99 48.36 -34.91
C ASP A 97 9.21 47.13 -35.41
N GLN A 98 9.38 46.75 -36.69
CA GLN A 98 8.78 45.54 -37.25
C GLN A 98 9.33 44.26 -36.60
N SER A 99 10.65 44.21 -36.36
CA SER A 99 11.32 43.08 -35.69
C SER A 99 10.84 42.93 -34.24
N ASP A 100 10.74 44.04 -33.51
CA ASP A 100 10.27 44.07 -32.12
C ASP A 100 8.81 43.63 -32.03
N SER A 101 7.94 44.17 -32.91
CA SER A 101 6.53 43.77 -32.97
C SER A 101 6.35 42.28 -33.32
N SER A 102 7.12 41.77 -34.28
CA SER A 102 7.13 40.34 -34.64
C SER A 102 7.57 39.47 -33.46
N THR A 103 8.63 39.87 -32.77
CA THR A 103 9.15 39.15 -31.60
C THR A 103 8.16 39.16 -30.45
N GLU A 104 7.52 40.30 -30.16
CA GLU A 104 6.49 40.42 -29.13
C GLU A 104 5.30 39.49 -29.41
N ASN A 105 4.81 39.44 -30.66
CA ASN A 105 3.72 38.57 -31.06
C ASN A 105 4.09 37.08 -30.93
N ARG A 106 5.31 36.70 -31.30
CA ARG A 106 5.81 35.33 -31.13
C ARG A 106 5.86 34.95 -29.65
N ILE A 107 6.36 35.83 -28.78
CA ILE A 107 6.41 35.61 -27.33
C ILE A 107 4.99 35.47 -26.76
N LYS A 108 4.04 36.32 -27.17
CA LYS A 108 2.63 36.22 -26.75
C LYS A 108 2.03 34.87 -27.14
N PHE A 109 2.26 34.42 -28.37
CA PHE A 109 1.79 33.12 -28.86
C PHE A 109 2.36 31.96 -28.03
N LEU A 110 3.69 31.94 -27.83
CA LEU A 110 4.35 30.89 -27.03
C LEU A 110 3.85 30.88 -25.58
N ARG A 111 3.62 32.07 -24.99
CA ARG A 111 3.05 32.18 -23.64
C ARG A 111 1.64 31.59 -23.58
N THR A 112 0.79 31.82 -24.58
CA THR A 112 -0.56 31.27 -24.60
C THR A 112 -0.57 29.76 -24.77
N ASP A 113 0.30 29.20 -25.62
CA ASP A 113 0.43 27.76 -25.80
C ASP A 113 0.94 27.08 -24.52
N PHE A 114 2.00 27.62 -23.91
CA PHE A 114 2.52 27.10 -22.64
C PHE A 114 1.46 27.11 -21.52
N LEU A 115 0.69 28.20 -21.38
CA LEU A 115 -0.39 28.28 -20.39
C LEU A 115 -1.49 27.23 -20.63
N LYS A 116 -1.78 26.92 -21.89
CA LYS A 116 -2.73 25.86 -22.25
C LYS A 116 -2.19 24.49 -21.85
N GLU A 117 -0.95 24.18 -22.18
CA GLU A 117 -0.30 22.92 -21.80
C GLU A 117 -0.25 22.72 -20.28
N VAL A 118 0.11 23.76 -19.52
CA VAL A 118 0.10 23.72 -18.05
C VAL A 118 -1.29 23.44 -17.51
N LYS A 119 -2.33 24.04 -18.11
CA LYS A 119 -3.72 23.79 -17.72
C LYS A 119 -4.15 22.36 -18.02
N ASP A 120 -3.81 21.84 -19.19
CA ASP A 120 -4.14 20.47 -19.60
C ASP A 120 -3.43 19.45 -18.70
N LEU A 121 -2.14 19.67 -18.41
CA LEU A 121 -1.39 18.85 -17.45
C LEU A 121 -2.03 18.86 -16.06
N LYS A 122 -2.44 20.04 -15.57
CA LYS A 122 -3.15 20.17 -14.29
C LYS A 122 -4.47 19.39 -14.27
N MET A 123 -5.19 19.32 -15.38
CA MET A 123 -6.41 18.49 -15.46
C MET A 123 -6.08 17.01 -15.41
N VAL A 124 -5.09 16.54 -16.19
CA VAL A 124 -4.63 15.14 -16.18
C VAL A 124 -4.17 14.74 -14.77
N THR A 125 -3.38 15.57 -14.08
CA THR A 125 -2.96 15.28 -12.70
C THR A 125 -4.14 15.12 -11.75
N LYS A 126 -5.18 15.95 -11.87
CA LYS A 126 -6.41 15.82 -11.06
C LYS A 126 -7.15 14.52 -11.35
N GLU A 127 -7.30 14.14 -12.62
CA GLU A 127 -7.93 12.87 -13.00
C GLU A 127 -7.16 11.66 -12.48
N CYS A 128 -5.83 11.65 -12.64
CA CYS A 128 -4.97 10.61 -12.08
C CYS A 128 -5.11 10.51 -10.55
N HIS A 129 -5.17 11.65 -9.85
CA HIS A 129 -5.36 11.65 -8.40
C HIS A 129 -6.71 11.04 -7.99
N VAL A 130 -7.81 11.37 -8.70
CA VAL A 130 -9.13 10.79 -8.44
C VAL A 130 -9.13 9.27 -8.64
N LEU A 131 -8.53 8.78 -9.73
CA LEU A 131 -8.41 7.35 -9.99
C LEU A 131 -7.58 6.63 -8.91
N PHE A 132 -6.46 7.23 -8.50
CA PHE A 132 -5.64 6.71 -7.42
C PHE A 132 -6.42 6.58 -6.11
N VAL A 133 -7.15 7.63 -5.71
CA VAL A 133 -7.97 7.61 -4.48
C VAL A 133 -9.06 6.54 -4.55
N GLN A 134 -9.68 6.34 -5.72
CA GLN A 134 -10.68 5.30 -5.93
C GLN A 134 -10.10 3.89 -5.78
N GLU A 135 -8.95 3.61 -6.39
CA GLU A 135 -8.28 2.30 -6.25
C GLU A 135 -7.81 2.04 -4.81
N VAL A 136 -7.24 3.04 -4.13
CA VAL A 136 -6.87 2.91 -2.71
C VAL A 136 -8.09 2.61 -1.84
N LYS A 137 -9.23 3.25 -2.10
CA LYS A 137 -10.48 2.99 -1.39
C LYS A 137 -10.98 1.56 -1.63
N LYS A 138 -10.96 1.10 -2.88
CA LYS A 138 -11.35 -0.26 -3.25
C LYS A 138 -10.48 -1.33 -2.57
N VAL A 139 -9.16 -1.15 -2.57
CA VAL A 139 -8.23 -2.06 -1.88
C VAL A 139 -8.49 -2.07 -0.36
N ARG A 140 -8.73 -0.90 0.25
CA ARG A 140 -9.09 -0.82 1.68
C ARG A 140 -10.37 -1.60 1.99
N GLU A 141 -11.41 -1.45 1.16
CA GLU A 141 -12.68 -2.16 1.32
C GLU A 141 -12.52 -3.69 1.19
N ASP A 142 -11.72 -4.15 0.21
CA ASP A 142 -11.40 -5.57 0.01
C ASP A 142 -10.65 -6.18 1.20
N VAL A 143 -9.60 -5.51 1.68
CA VAL A 143 -8.84 -5.95 2.86
C VAL A 143 -9.73 -6.00 4.10
N ASN A 144 -10.61 -5.01 4.29
CA ASN A 144 -11.54 -5.00 5.42
C ASN A 144 -12.57 -6.15 5.34
N MET A 145 -12.97 -6.55 4.14
CA MET A 145 -13.83 -7.72 3.93
C MET A 145 -13.09 -9.02 4.29
N GLN A 146 -11.87 -9.21 3.79
CA GLN A 146 -11.04 -10.39 4.10
C GLN A 146 -10.74 -10.53 5.59
N ILE A 147 -10.43 -9.43 6.29
CA ILE A 147 -10.21 -9.45 7.74
C ILE A 147 -11.47 -9.88 8.50
N ARG A 148 -12.66 -9.46 8.02
CA ARG A 148 -13.94 -9.84 8.63
C ARG A 148 -14.22 -11.33 8.45
N GLU A 149 -14.02 -11.85 7.24
CA GLU A 149 -14.18 -13.27 6.93
C GLU A 149 -13.22 -14.12 7.77
N LEU A 150 -11.95 -13.74 7.83
CA LEU A 150 -10.94 -14.41 8.67
C LEU A 150 -11.35 -14.42 10.14
N ARG A 151 -11.84 -13.29 10.68
CA ARG A 151 -12.32 -13.21 12.06
C ARG A 151 -13.51 -14.14 12.31
N GLU A 152 -14.43 -14.24 11.35
CA GLU A 152 -15.57 -15.15 11.46
C GLU A 152 -15.12 -16.63 11.46
N GLU A 153 -14.20 -16.99 10.57
CA GLU A 153 -13.64 -18.34 10.50
C GLU A 153 -12.89 -18.72 11.78
N MET A 154 -12.00 -17.84 12.26
CA MET A 154 -11.30 -18.03 13.54
C MET A 154 -12.27 -18.18 14.72
N THR A 155 -13.37 -17.42 14.74
CA THR A 155 -14.38 -17.52 15.80
C THR A 155 -15.07 -18.89 15.77
N LYS A 156 -15.42 -19.39 14.58
CA LYS A 156 -16.01 -20.73 14.40
C LYS A 156 -15.04 -21.84 14.82
N GLU A 157 -13.77 -21.72 14.46
CA GLU A 157 -12.75 -22.70 14.81
C GLU A 157 -12.51 -22.74 16.33
N VAL A 158 -12.35 -21.58 16.96
CA VAL A 158 -12.21 -21.48 18.43
C VAL A 158 -13.44 -22.06 19.15
N GLN A 159 -14.65 -21.77 18.65
CA GLN A 159 -15.87 -22.34 19.21
C GLN A 159 -15.89 -23.88 19.08
N THR A 160 -15.48 -24.43 17.94
CA THR A 160 -15.40 -25.87 17.70
C THR A 160 -14.37 -26.53 18.61
N LEU A 161 -13.20 -25.92 18.77
CA LEU A 161 -12.15 -26.38 19.68
C LEU A 161 -12.64 -26.39 21.14
N ASN A 162 -13.31 -25.33 21.58
CA ASN A 162 -13.87 -25.26 22.94
C ASN A 162 -14.93 -26.34 23.18
N GLN A 163 -15.83 -26.56 22.22
CA GLN A 163 -16.81 -27.66 22.30
C GLN A 163 -16.15 -29.04 22.36
N GLY A 164 -15.10 -29.25 21.56
CA GLY A 164 -14.30 -30.48 21.60
C GLY A 164 -13.60 -30.69 22.94
N HIS A 165 -13.04 -29.63 23.50
CA HIS A 165 -12.39 -29.62 24.82
C HIS A 165 -13.38 -29.96 25.94
N ASP A 166 -14.55 -29.32 25.96
CA ASP A 166 -15.59 -29.58 26.97
C ASP A 166 -16.09 -31.03 26.89
N SER A 167 -16.30 -31.55 25.67
CA SER A 167 -16.69 -32.95 25.46
C SER A 167 -15.62 -33.93 25.96
N ALA A 168 -14.35 -33.63 25.70
CA ALA A 168 -13.23 -34.45 26.18
C ALA A 168 -13.15 -34.45 27.71
N HIS A 169 -13.28 -33.28 28.34
CA HIS A 169 -13.33 -33.16 29.79
C HIS A 169 -14.46 -33.97 30.41
N GLN A 170 -15.67 -33.89 29.84
CA GLN A 170 -16.81 -34.68 30.31
C GLN A 170 -16.52 -36.19 30.26
N LYS A 171 -15.87 -36.68 29.20
CA LYS A 171 -15.49 -38.10 29.08
C LYS A 171 -14.43 -38.49 30.12
N ILE A 172 -13.43 -37.63 30.34
CA ILE A 172 -12.40 -37.83 31.37
C ILE A 172 -13.04 -37.92 32.76
N ASP A 173 -13.99 -37.03 33.07
CA ASP A 173 -14.69 -37.04 34.36
C ASP A 173 -15.47 -38.35 34.56
N ILE A 174 -16.20 -38.83 33.54
CA ILE A 174 -16.89 -40.13 33.59
C ILE A 174 -15.91 -41.28 33.85
N ILE A 175 -14.75 -41.30 33.18
CA ILE A 175 -13.72 -42.33 33.39
C ILE A 175 -13.16 -42.24 34.81
N CYS A 176 -12.82 -41.04 35.29
CA CYS A 176 -12.34 -40.82 36.64
C CYS A 176 -13.35 -41.31 37.68
N ASP A 177 -14.63 -41.00 37.52
CA ASP A 177 -15.70 -41.46 38.40
C ASP A 177 -15.84 -42.98 38.40
N ALA A 178 -15.85 -43.61 37.22
CA ALA A 178 -15.90 -45.06 37.09
C ALA A 178 -14.73 -45.74 37.80
N VAL A 179 -13.52 -45.19 37.65
CA VAL A 179 -12.34 -45.73 38.32
C VAL A 179 -12.40 -45.53 39.83
N VAL A 180 -12.81 -44.35 40.30
CA VAL A 180 -12.99 -44.10 41.74
C VAL A 180 -13.98 -45.12 42.34
N GLN A 181 -15.07 -45.44 41.62
CA GLN A 181 -16.01 -46.47 42.05
C GLN A 181 -15.40 -47.87 42.06
N CYS A 182 -14.61 -48.25 41.05
CA CYS A 182 -13.87 -49.50 41.02
C CYS A 182 -12.96 -49.61 42.25
N VAL A 183 -12.10 -48.63 42.49
CA VAL A 183 -11.18 -48.62 43.64
C VAL A 183 -11.95 -48.76 44.97
N LYS A 184 -13.06 -48.02 45.14
CA LYS A 184 -13.91 -48.14 46.33
C LYS A 184 -14.49 -49.55 46.53
N ARG A 185 -14.89 -50.24 45.46
CA ARG A 185 -15.39 -51.62 45.52
C ARG A 185 -14.29 -52.63 45.80
N PHE A 186 -13.06 -52.36 45.37
CA PHE A 186 -11.91 -53.24 45.56
C PHE A 186 -11.25 -53.13 46.93
N GLU A 187 -11.30 -51.97 47.59
CA GLU A 187 -10.62 -51.78 48.89
C GLU A 187 -11.03 -52.83 49.96
N PRO A 188 -12.32 -53.21 50.13
CA PRO A 188 -12.72 -54.27 51.06
C PRO A 188 -12.29 -55.68 50.63
N LEU A 189 -12.07 -55.91 49.33
CA LEU A 189 -11.63 -57.20 48.80
C LEU A 189 -10.14 -57.45 49.06
N LYS A 190 -9.36 -56.39 49.28
CA LYS A 190 -7.93 -56.47 49.57
C LYS A 190 -7.62 -57.37 50.78
N SER A 191 -8.47 -57.37 51.81
CA SER A 191 -8.32 -58.26 52.98
C SER A 191 -8.67 -59.72 52.69
N GLN A 192 -9.44 -60.00 51.63
CA GLN A 192 -9.82 -61.35 51.19
C GLN A 192 -8.84 -61.91 50.15
N MET A 193 -8.05 -61.04 49.52
CA MET A 193 -7.09 -61.35 48.46
C MET A 193 -5.77 -61.99 48.96
N THR A 194 -5.70 -62.49 50.20
CA THR A 194 -4.52 -63.20 50.72
C THR A 194 -4.15 -64.47 49.92
N SER A 195 -5.01 -64.90 48.99
CA SER A 195 -4.78 -66.03 48.08
C SER A 195 -4.29 -65.66 46.67
N LEU A 196 -4.16 -64.37 46.33
CA LEU A 196 -3.66 -63.97 45.00
C LEU A 196 -2.14 -64.11 44.89
N SER A 197 -1.66 -64.30 43.66
CA SER A 197 -0.23 -64.32 43.40
C SER A 197 0.39 -62.93 43.59
N ALA A 198 1.66 -62.88 44.00
CA ALA A 198 2.40 -61.63 44.16
C ALA A 198 2.38 -60.75 42.88
N THR A 199 2.36 -61.39 41.71
CA THR A 199 2.24 -60.75 40.39
C THR A 199 0.93 -59.98 40.19
N GLU A 200 -0.19 -60.51 40.66
CA GLU A 200 -1.50 -59.86 40.52
C GLU A 200 -1.61 -58.65 41.45
N VAL A 201 -1.07 -58.77 42.67
CA VAL A 201 -0.98 -57.66 43.62
C VAL A 201 -0.11 -56.53 43.06
N GLN A 202 0.99 -56.87 42.39
CA GLN A 202 1.86 -55.88 41.73
C GLN A 202 1.13 -55.14 40.60
N HIS A 203 0.49 -55.86 39.67
CA HIS A 203 -0.26 -55.23 38.58
C HIS A 203 -1.38 -54.32 39.08
N PHE A 204 -2.00 -54.68 40.20
CA PHE A 204 -3.01 -53.83 40.82
C PHE A 204 -2.40 -52.55 41.41
N GLY A 205 -1.25 -52.65 42.10
CA GLY A 205 -0.52 -51.49 42.60
C GLY A 205 -0.09 -50.53 41.48
N GLU A 206 0.38 -51.07 40.36
CA GLU A 206 0.73 -50.31 39.15
C GLU A 206 -0.49 -49.58 38.58
N LEU A 207 -1.65 -50.24 38.49
CA LEU A 207 -2.89 -49.59 38.04
C LEU A 207 -3.34 -48.46 38.98
N VAL A 208 -3.27 -48.67 40.30
CA VAL A 208 -3.65 -47.63 41.28
C VAL A 208 -2.72 -46.41 41.19
N ASN A 209 -1.42 -46.61 41.00
CA ASN A 209 -0.47 -45.51 40.81
C ASN A 209 -0.74 -44.75 39.50
N LEU A 210 -0.97 -45.47 38.40
CA LEU A 210 -1.35 -44.89 37.12
C LEU A 210 -2.58 -43.96 37.26
N MET A 211 -3.56 -44.41 38.04
CA MET A 211 -4.80 -43.67 38.26
C MET A 211 -4.61 -42.42 39.12
N LYS A 212 -3.68 -42.44 40.06
CA LYS A 212 -3.30 -41.25 40.84
C LYS A 212 -2.60 -40.22 39.95
N GLU A 213 -1.67 -40.65 39.10
CA GLU A 213 -1.00 -39.77 38.14
C GLU A 213 -2.00 -39.12 37.18
N LEU A 214 -2.97 -39.88 36.67
CA LEU A 214 -4.00 -39.36 35.77
C LEU A 214 -4.89 -38.29 36.44
N LYS A 215 -5.26 -38.52 37.70
CA LYS A 215 -5.98 -37.53 38.52
C LYS A 215 -5.15 -36.28 38.76
N GLU A 216 -3.84 -36.42 38.99
CA GLU A 216 -2.93 -35.30 39.21
C GLU A 216 -2.75 -34.46 37.94
N ILE A 217 -2.68 -35.09 36.77
CA ILE A 217 -2.62 -34.40 35.48
C ILE A 217 -3.92 -33.63 35.23
N SER A 218 -5.08 -34.28 35.43
CA SER A 218 -6.41 -33.65 35.28
C SER A 218 -6.58 -32.41 36.18
N SER A 219 -6.08 -32.47 37.42
CA SER A 219 -6.21 -31.38 38.39
C SER A 219 -5.21 -30.24 38.24
N LYS A 220 -4.12 -30.42 37.47
CA LYS A 220 -3.07 -29.40 37.25
C LYS A 220 -3.22 -28.61 35.95
N SER A 221 -4.23 -28.87 35.13
CA SER A 221 -4.38 -28.34 33.76
C SER A 221 -4.60 -26.82 33.63
N SER A 222 -4.52 -26.02 34.70
CA SER A 222 -5.03 -24.64 34.70
C SER A 222 -4.00 -23.52 34.50
N SER A 223 -2.69 -23.77 34.26
CA SER A 223 -1.73 -22.65 34.29
C SER A 223 -0.51 -22.61 33.36
N SER A 224 -0.22 -23.59 32.52
CA SER A 224 0.96 -23.47 31.64
C SER A 224 0.67 -23.77 30.18
N ILE A 225 1.24 -22.91 29.34
CA ILE A 225 1.41 -23.02 27.89
C ILE A 225 2.11 -24.35 27.59
N ILE A 226 1.34 -25.43 27.56
CA ILE A 226 1.81 -26.77 27.21
C ILE A 226 1.40 -26.95 25.74
N SER A 227 2.38 -27.18 24.86
CA SER A 227 2.15 -27.56 23.46
C SER A 227 1.10 -28.66 23.39
N GLN A 228 0.14 -28.52 22.46
CA GLN A 228 -0.96 -29.46 22.22
C GLN A 228 -0.48 -30.92 21.96
N GLU A 229 0.79 -31.12 21.64
CA GLU A 229 1.40 -32.45 21.47
C GLU A 229 1.63 -33.21 22.79
N TYR A 230 1.86 -32.50 23.90
CA TYR A 230 2.20 -33.14 25.17
C TYR A 230 1.02 -33.92 25.80
N PRO A 231 -0.23 -33.39 25.85
CA PRO A 231 -1.38 -34.15 26.33
C PRO A 231 -1.62 -35.40 25.48
N SER A 232 -1.52 -35.26 24.15
CA SER A 232 -1.75 -36.35 23.19
C SER A 232 -0.79 -37.52 23.40
N GLN A 233 0.51 -37.24 23.59
CA GLN A 233 1.49 -38.28 23.91
C GLN A 233 1.22 -38.94 25.26
N LYS A 234 0.81 -38.18 26.27
CA LYS A 234 0.46 -38.73 27.58
C LYS A 234 -0.76 -39.64 27.50
N PHE A 235 -1.80 -39.26 26.75
CA PHE A 235 -2.98 -40.11 26.53
C PHE A 235 -2.63 -41.43 25.84
N LEU A 236 -1.82 -41.40 24.78
CA LEU A 236 -1.35 -42.62 24.11
C LEU A 236 -0.56 -43.54 25.07
N HIS A 237 0.31 -42.94 25.89
CA HIS A 237 1.05 -43.70 26.90
C HIS A 237 0.11 -44.32 27.94
N PHE A 238 -0.89 -43.56 28.41
CA PHE A 238 -1.90 -44.06 29.32
C PHE A 238 -2.71 -45.21 28.73
N GLU A 239 -3.18 -45.07 27.49
CA GLU A 239 -3.95 -46.12 26.80
C GLU A 239 -3.15 -47.42 26.72
N ALA A 240 -1.87 -47.35 26.34
CA ALA A 240 -0.99 -48.52 26.28
C ALA A 240 -0.83 -49.20 27.64
N ILE A 241 -0.68 -48.42 28.72
CA ILE A 241 -0.58 -48.97 30.07
C ILE A 241 -1.92 -49.56 30.51
N LEU A 242 -3.03 -48.88 30.24
CA LEU A 242 -4.37 -49.39 30.56
C LEU A 242 -4.61 -50.75 29.90
N GLN A 243 -4.33 -50.88 28.59
CA GLN A 243 -4.47 -52.14 27.87
C GLN A 243 -3.57 -53.25 28.44
N LYS A 244 -2.32 -52.91 28.78
CA LYS A 244 -1.35 -53.85 29.36
C LYS A 244 -1.83 -54.41 30.71
N HIS A 245 -2.41 -53.57 31.58
CA HIS A 245 -2.79 -53.97 32.93
C HIS A 245 -4.26 -54.38 33.10
N LEU A 246 -5.17 -53.98 32.19
CA LEU A 246 -6.56 -54.47 32.21
C LEU A 246 -6.65 -55.95 31.87
N THR A 247 -5.79 -56.46 30.98
CA THR A 247 -5.87 -57.85 30.50
C THR A 247 -5.72 -58.87 31.64
N PRO A 248 -4.75 -58.75 32.56
CA PRO A 248 -4.68 -59.57 33.78
C PRO A 248 -5.89 -59.40 34.70
N LEU A 249 -6.42 -58.18 34.83
CA LEU A 249 -7.57 -57.90 35.71
C LEU A 249 -8.89 -58.47 35.18
N LEU A 250 -9.09 -58.49 33.86
CA LEU A 250 -10.22 -59.18 33.23
C LEU A 250 -10.18 -60.68 33.55
N ARG A 251 -9.00 -61.30 33.60
CA ARG A 251 -8.85 -62.69 34.07
C ARG A 251 -9.30 -62.86 35.51
N ILE A 252 -8.95 -61.93 36.41
CA ILE A 252 -9.39 -61.98 37.81
C ILE A 252 -10.91 -61.78 37.92
N SER A 253 -11.50 -60.93 37.08
CA SER A 253 -12.95 -60.74 37.06
C SER A 253 -13.72 -62.01 36.67
N SER A 254 -13.11 -62.92 35.91
CA SER A 254 -13.69 -64.24 35.61
C SER A 254 -13.60 -65.23 36.78
N LEU A 255 -12.76 -64.93 37.79
CA LEU A 255 -12.67 -65.69 39.05
C LEU A 255 -13.61 -65.17 40.12
N TRP A 256 -14.29 -64.04 39.89
CA TRP A 256 -15.35 -63.62 40.79
C TRP A 256 -16.50 -64.63 40.74
N PRO A 257 -17.05 -65.04 41.89
CA PRO A 257 -18.32 -65.75 41.91
C PRO A 257 -19.31 -64.87 41.16
N SER A 258 -19.88 -65.40 40.08
CA SER A 258 -20.94 -64.71 39.38
C SER A 258 -22.02 -64.43 40.41
N ILE A 259 -22.34 -63.16 40.66
CA ILE A 259 -23.39 -62.76 41.62
C ILE A 259 -24.75 -63.39 41.24
N SER A 260 -24.84 -63.98 40.04
CA SER A 260 -25.91 -64.86 39.57
C SER A 260 -26.10 -66.17 40.36
N ASP A 261 -25.19 -66.59 41.24
CA ASP A 261 -25.38 -67.77 42.11
C ASP A 261 -26.12 -67.44 43.42
N ALA A 262 -26.82 -66.29 43.47
CA ALA A 262 -27.95 -66.20 44.36
C ALA A 262 -28.99 -67.26 43.88
N PRO A 263 -29.39 -68.22 44.72
CA PRO A 263 -30.42 -69.18 44.35
C PRO A 263 -31.63 -68.40 43.83
N PRO A 264 -32.29 -68.84 42.74
CA PRO A 264 -33.43 -68.12 42.18
C PRO A 264 -34.35 -67.78 43.35
N ALA A 265 -34.53 -66.48 43.61
CA ALA A 265 -35.47 -66.05 44.61
C ALA A 265 -36.82 -66.58 44.16
N ILE A 266 -37.24 -67.70 44.75
CA ILE A 266 -38.56 -68.28 44.60
C ILE A 266 -39.50 -67.25 45.21
N THR A 267 -39.82 -66.22 44.44
CA THR A 267 -40.95 -65.35 44.68
C THR A 267 -42.13 -66.11 44.10
N GLY A 268 -42.70 -66.98 44.92
CA GLY A 268 -44.03 -67.52 44.66
C GLY A 268 -45.02 -66.37 44.64
N VAL A 269 -45.28 -65.81 43.45
CA VAL A 269 -46.40 -64.92 43.20
C VAL A 269 -47.13 -65.46 41.98
N GLN A 270 -48.14 -66.26 42.28
CA GLN A 270 -49.19 -66.67 41.38
C GLN A 270 -50.01 -65.44 40.98
N GLY A 271 -50.23 -65.27 39.68
CA GLY A 271 -51.47 -64.70 39.12
C GLY A 271 -51.73 -63.21 39.38
N GLY A 272 -51.61 -62.41 38.33
CA GLY A 272 -52.15 -61.05 38.31
C GLY A 272 -51.92 -60.36 36.98
N GLU A 273 -52.72 -60.72 35.97
CA GLU A 273 -52.95 -59.85 34.82
C GLU A 273 -53.40 -58.47 35.32
N LYS A 274 -52.69 -57.40 34.93
CA LYS A 274 -53.35 -56.11 34.68
C LYS A 274 -52.50 -55.14 33.86
N ILE A 275 -52.96 -54.97 32.62
CA ILE A 275 -53.32 -53.70 31.96
C ILE A 275 -52.22 -52.63 31.87
N VAL A 276 -51.69 -52.53 30.66
CA VAL A 276 -51.33 -51.33 29.90
C VAL A 276 -51.83 -50.02 30.51
N GLN A 277 -50.91 -49.13 30.90
CA GLN A 277 -51.15 -47.70 30.80
C GLN A 277 -49.86 -46.97 30.40
N ASP A 278 -49.92 -46.54 29.15
CA ASP A 278 -49.14 -45.49 28.51
C ASP A 278 -49.27 -44.20 29.33
N GLU A 279 -48.16 -43.72 29.91
CA GLU A 279 -48.10 -42.37 30.47
C GLU A 279 -46.81 -41.69 29.98
N THR A 280 -46.92 -41.20 28.75
CA THR A 280 -46.07 -40.15 28.17
C THR A 280 -46.09 -38.92 29.10
N ARG A 281 -45.16 -38.83 30.04
CA ARG A 281 -44.90 -37.60 30.79
C ARG A 281 -43.86 -36.76 30.04
N ARG A 282 -44.40 -35.74 29.38
CA ARG A 282 -43.67 -34.53 28.96
C ARG A 282 -42.94 -33.95 30.18
N PHE A 283 -41.62 -33.93 30.12
CA PHE A 283 -40.80 -33.11 31.00
C PHE A 283 -40.70 -31.72 30.38
N GLU A 284 -41.62 -30.84 30.77
CA GLU A 284 -41.49 -29.39 30.54
C GLU A 284 -40.63 -28.77 31.64
N GLY A 285 -39.61 -28.03 31.23
CA GLY A 285 -39.21 -26.78 31.86
C GLY A 285 -38.50 -26.85 33.22
N SER A 286 -37.17 -26.74 33.18
CA SER A 286 -36.45 -25.70 33.95
C SER A 286 -34.99 -25.67 33.55
N SER A 287 -34.71 -25.00 32.42
CA SER A 287 -33.38 -24.50 32.12
C SER A 287 -33.06 -23.37 33.11
N GLN A 288 -32.60 -23.74 34.31
CA GLN A 288 -31.80 -22.85 35.12
C GLN A 288 -30.49 -22.63 34.37
N THR A 289 -30.42 -21.50 33.68
CA THR A 289 -29.19 -20.96 33.12
C THR A 289 -28.23 -20.69 34.27
N ASN A 290 -27.34 -21.65 34.53
CA ASN A 290 -26.14 -21.39 35.28
C ASN A 290 -25.38 -20.29 34.54
N ASN A 291 -25.33 -19.11 35.18
CA ASN A 291 -24.43 -18.02 34.84
C ASN A 291 -23.01 -18.56 34.84
N CYS A 292 -22.58 -19.05 33.68
CA CYS A 292 -21.19 -19.34 33.41
C CYS A 292 -20.49 -17.99 33.36
N PHE A 293 -19.47 -17.84 34.21
CA PHE A 293 -18.54 -16.74 34.25
C PHE A 293 -17.81 -16.66 32.89
N SER A 294 -18.45 -16.09 31.87
CA SER A 294 -17.76 -15.60 30.69
C SER A 294 -16.98 -14.38 31.12
N ARG A 295 -15.75 -14.60 31.62
CA ARG A 295 -14.70 -13.59 31.56
C ARG A 295 -14.49 -13.30 30.07
N SER A 296 -15.25 -12.35 29.56
CA SER A 296 -14.99 -11.72 28.27
C SER A 296 -13.64 -11.02 28.43
N CYS A 297 -12.59 -11.63 27.89
CA CYS A 297 -11.38 -10.92 27.57
C CYS A 297 -11.75 -9.98 26.40
N HIS A 298 -12.35 -8.84 26.71
CA HIS A 298 -12.45 -7.71 25.79
C HIS A 298 -11.01 -7.27 25.48
N PHE A 299 -10.46 -7.80 24.40
CA PHE A 299 -9.38 -7.13 23.68
C PHE A 299 -9.99 -5.87 23.06
N ASN A 300 -10.03 -4.78 23.83
CA ASN A 300 -10.21 -3.44 23.29
C ASN A 300 -8.95 -3.13 22.46
N CYS A 301 -8.95 -3.57 21.20
CA CYS A 301 -8.13 -2.94 20.19
C CYS A 301 -8.86 -1.65 19.78
N ASP A 302 -8.75 -0.62 20.62
CA ASP A 302 -9.11 0.75 20.25
C ASP A 302 -8.12 1.23 19.19
N TYR A 303 -8.37 0.81 17.95
CA TYR A 303 -7.68 1.35 16.78
C TYR A 303 -8.33 2.69 16.48
N ASN A 304 -7.75 3.76 17.02
CA ASN A 304 -8.15 5.13 16.73
C ASN A 304 -7.90 5.45 15.24
N ASP A 305 -8.94 5.32 14.42
CA ASP A 305 -8.97 5.65 12.98
C ASP A 305 -9.09 7.18 12.74
N SER A 306 -8.43 7.99 13.56
CA SER A 306 -8.60 9.45 13.61
C SER A 306 -7.60 10.27 12.79
N ASP A 307 -6.62 9.65 12.11
CA ASP A 307 -5.51 10.40 11.48
C ASP A 307 -5.51 10.43 9.94
N PHE A 308 -6.56 9.97 9.26
CA PHE A 308 -6.69 10.16 7.80
C PHE A 308 -7.83 11.10 7.45
N LYS A 309 -7.65 12.38 7.79
CA LYS A 309 -8.29 13.51 7.10
C LYS A 309 -7.23 14.24 6.28
N THR A 310 -7.12 13.87 5.00
CA THR A 310 -6.51 14.70 3.95
C THR A 310 -7.59 15.13 2.99
#